data_AF-A0A2K3M4P5-F1
#
_entry.id   AF-A0A2K3M4P5-F1
#
_cell.length_a   1.000
_cell.length_b   1.000
_cell.length_c   1.000
_cell.angle_alpha   90.00
_cell.angle_beta   90.00
_cell.angle_gamma   90.00
#
_symmetry.space_group_name_H-M   'P 1'
#
loop_
_entity.id
_entity.type
_entity.pdbx_description
1 polymer ?
#
loop_
_entity_poly.entity_id
_entity_poly.type
_entity_poly.pdbx_seq_one_letter_code
_entity_poly.pdbx_strand_id
1 'polypeptide(L)' 'VVMAIVNQQPQQDEQFSPQKKKKPPTEDEKRKEKIVAGSLMKALMRPGGGDSGPSDGDQVCFSSY' A
#
# COMPACT_ATOMS: atom_id res chain seq x y z
N VAL A 1 50.75 -7.54 3.34
CA VAL A 1 49.57 -6.83 3.86
C VAL A 1 48.34 -7.52 3.29
N VAL A 2 47.70 -8.37 4.09
CA VAL A 2 46.41 -9.00 3.76
C VAL A 2 45.32 -7.97 4.01
N MET A 3 44.64 -7.51 2.97
CA MET A 3 43.48 -6.64 3.11
C MET A 3 42.20 -7.47 3.00
N ALA A 4 41.32 -7.20 3.95
CA ALA A 4 40.29 -8.07 4.45
C ALA A 4 39.09 -8.23 3.52
N ILE A 5 38.51 -9.42 3.62
CA ILE A 5 37.26 -9.86 3.03
C ILE A 5 36.13 -9.04 3.69
N VAL A 6 35.59 -8.04 2.99
CA VAL A 6 34.31 -7.43 3.37
C VAL A 6 33.21 -8.18 2.63
N ASN A 7 32.66 -9.15 3.34
CA ASN A 7 31.46 -9.89 3.00
C ASN A 7 30.26 -8.93 3.07
N GLN A 8 29.90 -8.30 1.95
CA GLN A 8 28.64 -7.57 1.84
C GLN A 8 27.53 -8.58 1.55
N GLN A 9 26.77 -8.89 2.59
CA GLN A 9 25.53 -9.64 2.48
C GLN A 9 24.59 -8.90 1.53
N PRO A 10 23.99 -9.58 0.53
CA PRO A 10 22.92 -8.97 -0.26
C PRO A 10 21.76 -8.71 0.70
N GLN A 11 21.42 -7.44 0.88
CA GLN A 11 20.25 -7.02 1.62
C GLN A 11 19.03 -7.68 0.99
N GLN A 12 18.31 -8.44 1.81
CA GLN A 12 17.05 -9.04 1.43
C GLN A 12 16.08 -7.89 1.17
N ASP A 13 15.92 -7.51 -0.09
CA ASP A 13 14.71 -6.86 -0.56
C ASP A 13 13.56 -7.82 -0.24
N GLU A 14 12.97 -7.64 0.94
CA GLU A 14 11.79 -8.39 1.36
C GLU A 14 10.62 -7.88 0.51
N GLN A 15 10.58 -8.43 -0.70
CA GLN A 15 9.55 -8.25 -1.69
C GLN A 15 8.23 -8.67 -1.05
N PHE A 16 7.49 -7.71 -0.49
CA PHE A 16 6.10 -7.85 -0.07
C PHE A 16 5.19 -8.02 -1.30
N SER A 17 5.46 -9.02 -2.13
CA SER A 17 4.49 -9.53 -3.07
C SER A 17 4.06 -10.90 -2.57
N PRO A 18 2.93 -10.99 -1.84
CA PRO A 18 2.35 -12.29 -1.61
C PRO A 18 1.91 -12.81 -2.98
N GLN A 19 2.63 -13.81 -3.49
CA GLN A 19 2.28 -14.57 -4.68
C GLN A 19 0.98 -15.36 -4.39
N LYS A 20 -0.15 -14.64 -4.34
CA LYS A 20 -1.46 -15.22 -4.08
C LYS A 20 -1.93 -15.81 -5.40
N LYS A 21 -1.96 -17.15 -5.50
CA LYS A 21 -2.87 -17.86 -6.40
C LYS A 21 -4.22 -17.14 -6.35
N LYS A 22 -4.80 -16.76 -7.51
CA LYS A 22 -6.04 -15.97 -7.59
C LYS A 22 -7.09 -16.65 -6.71
N LYS A 23 -7.35 -16.07 -5.54
CA LYS A 23 -8.42 -16.52 -4.65
C LYS A 23 -9.74 -16.20 -5.35
N PRO A 24 -10.78 -17.01 -5.19
CA PRO A 24 -12.10 -16.67 -5.72
C PRO A 24 -12.50 -15.29 -5.18
N PRO A 25 -13.16 -14.45 -5.99
CA PRO A 25 -13.45 -13.09 -5.62
C PRO A 25 -14.35 -13.05 -4.38
N THR A 26 -13.84 -12.37 -3.36
CA THR A 26 -14.56 -12.06 -2.12
C THR A 26 -15.78 -11.18 -2.40
N GLU A 27 -16.75 -11.14 -1.48
CA GLU A 27 -17.94 -10.29 -1.63
C GLU A 27 -17.56 -8.81 -1.74
N ASP A 28 -16.48 -8.40 -1.07
CA ASP A 28 -15.91 -7.06 -1.15
C ASP A 28 -15.32 -6.74 -2.53
N GLU A 29 -14.63 -7.70 -3.17
CA GLU A 29 -14.13 -7.56 -4.54
C GLU A 29 -15.28 -7.41 -5.54
N LYS A 30 -16.35 -8.22 -5.40
CA LYS A 30 -17.56 -8.10 -6.22
C LYS A 30 -18.29 -6.77 -6.01
N ARG A 31 -18.23 -6.21 -4.80
CA ARG A 31 -18.78 -4.89 -4.49
C ARG A 31 -17.96 -3.80 -5.20
N LYS A 32 -16.64 -3.88 -5.12
CA LYS A 32 -15.70 -2.95 -5.78
C LYS A 32 -15.88 -2.93 -7.30
N GLU A 33 -16.12 -4.08 -7.93
CA GLU A 33 -16.37 -4.17 -9.37
C GLU A 33 -17.60 -3.38 -9.86
N LYS A 34 -18.58 -3.12 -8.98
CA LYS A 34 -19.84 -2.41 -9.33
C LYS A 34 -19.82 -0.92 -8.97
N ILE A 35 -18.72 -0.41 -8.43
CA ILE A 35 -18.60 1.00 -8.06
C ILE A 35 -18.34 1.82 -9.32
N VAL A 36 -19.28 2.70 -9.66
CA VAL A 36 -19.12 3.65 -10.78
C VAL A 36 -18.15 4.75 -10.34
N ALA A 37 -17.29 5.22 -11.25
CA ALA A 37 -16.40 6.33 -10.98
C ALA A 37 -17.19 7.54 -10.46
N GLY A 38 -16.79 8.08 -9.30
CA GLY A 38 -17.47 9.20 -8.64
C GLY A 38 -18.68 8.84 -7.77
N SER A 39 -19.07 7.56 -7.67
CA SER A 39 -20.21 7.18 -6.82
C SER A 39 -19.91 7.27 -5.31
N LEU A 40 -18.64 7.25 -4.93
CA LEU A 40 -18.21 7.41 -3.54
C LEU A 40 -18.15 8.91 -3.20
N MET A 41 -19.03 9.34 -2.29
CA MET A 41 -19.02 10.71 -1.77
C MET A 41 -18.14 10.81 -0.52
N LYS A 42 -17.45 11.95 -0.38
CA LYS A 42 -16.60 12.28 0.79
C LYS A 42 -17.10 13.55 1.44
N ALA A 43 -17.20 13.54 2.77
CA ALA A 43 -17.43 14.73 3.59
C ALA A 43 -16.22 14.98 4.51
N LEU A 44 -15.83 16.25 4.69
CA LEU A 44 -14.73 16.63 5.58
C LEU A 44 -15.27 16.85 7.00
N MET A 45 -14.96 15.93 7.92
CA MET A 45 -15.39 16.05 9.32
C MET A 45 -14.46 16.94 10.15
N ARG A 46 -13.15 16.82 9.92
CA ARG A 46 -12.11 17.66 10.52
C ARG A 46 -11.05 17.93 9.46
N PRO A 47 -10.62 19.18 9.25
CA PRO A 47 -9.53 19.48 8.33
C PRO A 47 -8.24 18.85 8.84
N GLY A 48 -7.49 18.24 7.91
CA GLY A 48 -6.10 17.85 8.15
C GLY A 48 -5.16 19.06 8.01
N GLY A 49 -3.91 18.88 8.39
CA GLY A 49 -2.85 19.84 8.10
C GLY A 49 -2.16 19.54 6.77
N GLY A 50 -1.51 20.54 6.19
CA GLY A 50 -0.77 20.44 4.93
C GLY A 50 -1.66 20.59 3.69
N ASP A 51 -1.05 21.02 2.58
CA ASP A 51 -1.73 21.26 1.30
C ASP A 51 -1.50 20.13 0.27
N SER A 52 -0.63 19.18 0.60
CA SER A 52 -0.27 18.05 -0.27
C SER A 52 -1.05 16.80 0.10
N GLY A 53 -1.57 16.09 -0.92
CA GLY A 53 -2.15 14.76 -0.76
C GLY A 53 -1.10 13.65 -1.00
N PRO A 54 -1.38 12.41 -0.57
CA PRO A 54 -0.52 11.27 -0.90
C PRO A 54 -0.53 11.02 -2.41
N SER A 55 0.64 10.66 -2.95
CA SER A 55 0.82 10.23 -4.33
C SER A 55 0.54 8.73 -4.47
N ASP A 56 0.35 8.27 -5.71
CA ASP A 56 0.20 6.85 -5.99
C ASP A 56 1.45 6.08 -5.54
N GLY A 57 1.26 5.08 -4.68
CA GLY A 57 2.33 4.26 -4.12
C GLY A 57 2.85 4.73 -2.75
N ASP A 58 2.42 5.90 -2.27
CA ASP A 58 2.79 6.35 -0.92
C ASP A 58 2.17 5.45 0.15
N GLN A 59 2.95 5.11 1.17
CA GLN A 59 2.43 4.40 2.33
C GLN A 59 1.59 5.36 3.19
N VAL A 60 0.32 5.01 3.40
CA VAL A 60 -0.61 5.81 4.22
C VAL A 60 -0.89 5.09 5.53
N CYS A 61 -0.62 5.76 6.65
CA CYS A 61 -1.01 5.31 7.98
C CYS A 61 -2.40 5.85 8.33
N PHE A 62 -3.33 4.95 8.70
CA PHE A 62 -4.66 5.31 9.17
C PHE A 62 -4.94 4.64 10.52
N SER A 63 -5.81 5.26 11.32
CA SER A 63 -6.30 4.66 12.56
C SER A 63 -7.62 3.95 12.28
N SER A 64 -7.67 2.64 12.54
CA SER A 64 -8.93 1.89 12.67
C SER A 64 -9.33 1.90 14.13
N TYR A 65 -10.62 2.04 14.40
CA TYR A 65 -11.22 1.66 15.68
C TYR A 65 -11.43 0.15 15.75
#